data_AF-A0A7W0UFW8-F1
#
_entry.id   AF-A0A7W0UFW8-F1
#
_cell.length_a   1.000
_cell.length_b   1.000
_cell.length_c   1.000
_cell.angle_alpha   90.00
_cell.angle_beta   90.00
_cell.angle_gamma   90.00
#
_symmetry.space_group_name_H-M   'P 1'
#
loop_
_entity.id
_entity.type
_entity.pdbx_description
1 polymer ?
#
loop_
_entity_poly.entity_id
_entity_poly.type
_entity_poly.pdbx_seq_one_letter_code
_entity_poly.pdbx_strand_id
1 'polypeptide(L)'
;MKDLLKRTSLIAALALTALLAVSVATAGAHRGGPGGPGGQGGGPRGASASALVTEAAKQLDVSRAKLVDAIEKAAGTWIDEAVEDGDLDADRAADLKEEAADNLRFAMDVSRTRTVAANLGVATAKLNTEFRAAHRQLATARINDALADGDIDADEAAALKEELADADVPGYKPGGFGFGGGFGHGHRGFGR
;
A
#
# COMPACT_ATOMS: atom_id res chain seq x y z
N MET A 1 -41.90 -29.20 3.84
CA MET A 1 -40.93 -28.57 2.91
C MET A 1 -40.41 -27.23 3.45
N LYS A 2 -39.89 -27.18 4.69
CA LYS A 2 -39.27 -25.96 5.26
C LYS A 2 -37.95 -26.22 6.00
N ASP A 3 -37.45 -27.45 5.99
CA ASP A 3 -36.27 -27.84 6.76
C ASP A 3 -35.04 -28.21 5.92
N LEU A 4 -35.08 -28.02 4.59
CA LEU A 4 -33.94 -28.31 3.71
C LEU A 4 -33.02 -27.11 3.44
N LEU A 5 -33.40 -25.87 3.78
CA LEU A 5 -32.61 -24.67 3.46
C LEU A 5 -31.60 -24.24 4.55
N LYS A 6 -31.54 -24.92 5.70
CA LYS A 6 -30.69 -24.50 6.84
C LYS A 6 -29.35 -25.24 6.95
N ARG A 7 -28.96 -26.09 6.00
CA ARG A 7 -27.77 -26.95 6.11
C ARG A 7 -26.67 -26.69 5.09
N THR A 8 -26.77 -25.64 4.28
CA THR A 8 -25.74 -25.28 3.29
C THR A 8 -24.84 -24.12 3.71
N SER A 9 -25.01 -23.59 4.93
CA SER A 9 -24.27 -22.40 5.42
C SER A 9 -22.88 -22.68 5.98
N LEU A 10 -22.16 -23.69 5.49
CA LEU A 10 -20.91 -24.13 6.13
C LEU A 10 -19.78 -24.46 5.16
N ILE A 11 -19.65 -23.73 4.04
CA ILE A 11 -18.39 -23.65 3.28
C ILE A 11 -18.27 -22.25 2.65
N ALA A 12 -18.04 -21.20 3.44
CA ALA A 12 -17.72 -19.86 2.92
C ALA A 12 -16.71 -19.13 3.81
N ALA A 13 -15.86 -19.86 4.54
CA ALA A 13 -14.88 -19.29 5.48
C ALA A 13 -13.42 -19.38 4.99
N LEU A 14 -13.17 -19.67 3.71
CA LEU A 14 -11.82 -19.88 3.17
C LEU A 14 -11.49 -19.12 1.87
N ALA A 15 -12.42 -18.35 1.29
CA ALA A 15 -12.19 -17.70 0.00
C ALA A 15 -11.55 -16.30 0.09
N LEU A 16 -11.72 -15.58 1.21
CA LEU A 16 -11.19 -14.20 1.30
C LEU A 16 -9.66 -14.14 1.34
N THR A 17 -9.00 -15.18 1.83
CA THR A 17 -7.55 -15.34 1.77
C THR A 17 -7.06 -15.95 0.45
N ALA A 18 -7.92 -16.62 -0.31
CA ALA A 18 -7.55 -17.28 -1.58
C ALA A 18 -7.70 -16.36 -2.81
N LEU A 19 -8.61 -15.37 -2.80
CA LEU A 19 -8.68 -14.36 -3.86
C LEU A 19 -7.46 -13.41 -3.85
N LEU A 20 -6.68 -13.43 -2.76
CA LEU A 20 -5.37 -12.78 -2.66
C LEU A 20 -4.19 -13.71 -3.07
N ALA A 21 -4.42 -14.99 -3.36
CA ALA A 21 -3.35 -15.99 -3.44
C ALA A 21 -3.48 -17.09 -4.52
N VAL A 22 -4.43 -17.04 -5.45
CA VAL A 22 -4.49 -18.02 -6.56
C VAL A 22 -4.53 -17.28 -7.89
N SER A 23 -3.39 -17.22 -8.59
CA SER A 23 -3.35 -16.94 -10.02
C SER A 23 -3.00 -18.23 -10.75
N VAL A 24 -3.95 -18.67 -11.58
CA VAL A 24 -3.80 -19.77 -12.52
C VAL A 24 -2.73 -19.39 -13.55
N ALA A 25 -1.72 -20.24 -13.68
CA ALA A 25 -0.68 -20.09 -14.69
C ALA A 25 -1.27 -20.35 -16.09
N THR A 26 -1.49 -19.30 -16.87
CA THR A 26 -1.50 -19.41 -18.33
C THR A 26 -0.05 -19.30 -18.81
N ALA A 27 0.49 -20.44 -19.24
CA ALA A 27 1.79 -20.55 -19.85
C ALA A 27 1.81 -19.82 -21.21
N GLY A 28 2.13 -18.54 -21.20
CA GLY A 28 2.50 -17.77 -22.37
C GLY A 28 4.00 -17.90 -22.63
N ALA A 29 4.39 -18.87 -23.45
CA ALA A 29 5.74 -18.98 -23.96
C ALA A 29 6.13 -17.71 -24.74
N HIS A 30 7.10 -16.94 -24.26
CA HIS A 30 7.95 -16.12 -25.14
C HIS A 30 9.41 -16.10 -24.67
N ARG A 31 10.13 -16.97 -25.36
CA ARG A 31 11.56 -17.04 -25.62
C ARG A 31 12.14 -15.68 -26.04
N GLY A 32 13.23 -15.24 -25.39
CA GLY A 32 14.24 -14.38 -26.02
C GLY A 32 14.87 -13.29 -25.13
N GLY A 33 16.07 -13.55 -24.60
CA GLY A 33 17.04 -12.51 -24.24
C GLY A 33 17.71 -12.65 -22.86
N PRO A 34 19.03 -12.94 -22.78
CA PRO A 34 19.80 -12.84 -21.55
C PRO A 34 20.43 -11.43 -21.46
N GLY A 35 20.05 -10.65 -20.45
CA GLY A 35 20.72 -9.39 -20.17
C GLY A 35 19.88 -8.43 -19.32
N GLY A 36 20.19 -8.37 -18.03
CA GLY A 36 19.70 -7.31 -17.13
C GLY A 36 19.62 -7.77 -15.67
N PRO A 37 20.62 -7.46 -14.82
CA PRO A 37 20.50 -7.58 -13.38
C PRO A 37 19.89 -6.29 -12.84
N GLY A 38 18.63 -6.35 -12.39
CA GLY A 38 18.00 -5.20 -11.73
C GLY A 38 16.48 -5.30 -11.75
N GLY A 39 15.90 -5.76 -10.64
CA GLY A 39 14.45 -5.77 -10.47
C GLY A 39 13.91 -6.94 -9.64
N GLN A 40 14.58 -7.31 -8.56
CA GLN A 40 13.98 -8.18 -7.54
C GLN A 40 13.00 -7.35 -6.71
N GLY A 41 11.74 -7.26 -7.15
CA GLY A 41 10.68 -6.56 -6.42
C GLY A 41 9.25 -6.91 -6.84
N GLY A 42 9.07 -7.92 -7.69
CA GLY A 42 7.75 -8.38 -8.14
C GLY A 42 7.07 -9.30 -7.12
N GLY A 43 6.75 -8.76 -5.94
CA GLY A 43 5.81 -9.40 -5.00
C GLY A 43 4.34 -9.19 -5.44
N PRO A 44 3.40 -10.02 -4.95
CA PRO A 44 2.01 -10.05 -5.39
C PRO A 44 1.32 -8.71 -5.15
N ARG A 45 0.68 -8.16 -6.18
CA ARG A 45 0.28 -6.75 -6.25
C ARG A 45 -0.97 -6.44 -5.42
N GLY A 46 -0.75 -6.09 -4.15
CA GLY A 46 -1.56 -5.03 -3.53
C GLY A 46 -1.50 -3.74 -4.38
N ALA A 47 -2.33 -2.74 -4.09
CA ALA A 47 -2.20 -1.44 -4.76
C ALA A 47 -0.75 -0.96 -4.66
N SER A 48 -0.08 -0.73 -5.79
CA SER A 48 1.25 -0.14 -5.76
C SER A 48 1.13 1.23 -5.08
N ALA A 49 2.14 1.63 -4.30
CA ALA A 49 2.13 2.95 -3.64
C ALA A 49 1.82 4.06 -4.65
N SER A 50 2.30 3.93 -5.89
CA SER A 50 1.98 4.83 -6.99
C SER A 50 0.49 4.87 -7.35
N ALA A 51 -0.18 3.72 -7.48
CA ALA A 51 -1.61 3.65 -7.77
C ALA A 51 -2.44 4.23 -6.62
N LEU A 52 -2.07 3.90 -5.38
CA LEU A 52 -2.72 4.43 -4.17
C LEU A 52 -2.60 5.95 -4.09
N VAL A 53 -1.38 6.49 -4.25
CA VAL A 53 -1.13 7.94 -4.23
C VAL A 53 -1.84 8.64 -5.39
N THR A 54 -1.88 8.03 -6.57
CA THR A 54 -2.61 8.60 -7.71
C THR A 54 -4.10 8.70 -7.41
N GLU A 55 -4.70 7.65 -6.83
CA GLU A 55 -6.12 7.67 -6.51
C GLU A 55 -6.43 8.59 -5.33
N ALA A 56 -5.60 8.58 -4.28
CA ALA A 56 -5.75 9.48 -3.15
C ALA A 56 -5.60 10.95 -3.55
N ALA A 57 -4.71 11.29 -4.50
CA ALA A 57 -4.58 12.64 -5.01
C ALA A 57 -5.88 13.14 -5.67
N LYS A 58 -6.57 12.28 -6.44
CA LYS A 58 -7.88 12.61 -7.02
C LYS A 58 -8.92 12.86 -5.93
N GLN A 59 -8.99 11.98 -4.93
CA GLN A 59 -9.93 12.11 -3.80
C GLN A 59 -9.68 13.38 -2.98
N LEU A 60 -8.41 13.79 -2.83
CA LEU A 60 -8.00 15.00 -2.13
C LEU A 60 -8.18 16.29 -2.96
N ASP A 61 -8.49 16.18 -4.26
CA ASP A 61 -8.49 17.28 -5.22
C ASP A 61 -7.13 18.02 -5.28
N VAL A 62 -6.05 17.24 -5.36
CA VAL A 62 -4.68 17.75 -5.53
C VAL A 62 -3.99 17.05 -6.68
N SER A 63 -2.95 17.67 -7.25
CA SER A 63 -2.13 16.99 -8.23
C SER A 63 -1.36 15.84 -7.57
N ARG A 64 -1.16 14.74 -8.31
CA ARG A 64 -0.31 13.62 -7.87
C ARG A 64 1.09 14.12 -7.46
N ALA A 65 1.67 15.02 -8.25
CA ALA A 65 2.98 15.60 -7.97
C ALA A 65 3.01 16.34 -6.62
N LYS A 66 1.97 17.11 -6.30
CA LYS A 66 1.86 17.80 -5.00
C LYS A 66 1.75 16.84 -3.83
N LEU A 67 1.01 15.73 -4.00
CA LEU A 67 0.93 14.70 -2.98
C LEU A 67 2.28 13.98 -2.78
N VAL A 68 2.97 13.65 -3.86
CA VAL A 68 4.31 13.03 -3.81
C VAL A 68 5.31 13.95 -3.12
N ASP A 69 5.40 15.23 -3.53
CA ASP A 69 6.27 16.24 -2.90
C ASP A 69 5.99 16.39 -1.41
N ALA A 70 4.72 16.41 -1.00
CA ALA A 70 4.35 16.49 0.41
C ALA A 70 4.80 15.27 1.23
N ILE A 71 4.80 14.08 0.61
CA ILE A 71 5.26 12.81 1.22
C ILE A 71 6.78 12.81 1.35
N GLU A 72 7.50 13.12 0.27
CA GLU A 72 8.97 13.20 0.25
C GLU A 72 9.48 14.23 1.25
N LYS A 73 8.90 15.42 1.26
CA LYS A 73 9.23 16.48 2.22
C LYS A 73 8.99 16.02 3.65
N ALA A 74 7.88 15.33 3.93
CA ALA A 74 7.59 14.83 5.26
C ALA A 74 8.54 13.70 5.69
N ALA A 75 9.02 12.87 4.77
CA ALA A 75 10.06 11.89 5.03
C ALA A 75 11.40 12.58 5.32
N GLY A 76 11.79 13.55 4.49
CA GLY A 76 13.00 14.36 4.69
C GLY A 76 13.01 15.05 6.06
N THR A 77 11.90 15.66 6.47
CA THR A 77 11.78 16.27 7.81
C THR A 77 11.99 15.26 8.94
N TRP A 78 11.45 14.04 8.87
CA TRP A 78 11.70 13.05 9.92
C TRP A 78 13.16 12.57 9.93
N ILE A 79 13.80 12.46 8.76
CA ILE A 79 15.24 12.13 8.65
C ILE A 79 16.10 13.25 9.25
N ASP A 80 15.76 14.51 8.95
CA ASP A 80 16.46 15.68 9.51
C ASP A 80 16.37 15.72 11.04
N GLU A 81 15.17 15.54 11.58
CA GLU A 81 14.97 15.47 13.04
C GLU A 81 15.80 14.33 13.67
N ALA A 82 15.93 13.18 13.01
CA ALA A 82 16.75 12.08 13.51
C ALA A 82 18.26 12.39 13.53
N VAL A 83 18.74 13.22 12.60
CA VAL A 83 20.13 13.72 12.63
C VAL A 83 20.32 14.71 13.78
N GLU A 84 19.36 15.63 13.97
CA GLU A 84 19.39 16.60 15.06
C GLU A 84 19.38 15.92 16.43
N ASP A 85 18.61 14.84 16.57
CA ASP A 85 18.53 14.02 17.78
C ASP A 85 19.77 13.12 17.98
N GLY A 86 20.65 13.02 16.98
CA GLY A 86 21.85 12.17 17.01
C GLY A 86 21.56 10.67 16.82
N ASP A 87 20.33 10.31 16.45
CA ASP A 87 19.91 8.94 16.14
C ASP A 87 20.42 8.49 14.76
N LEU A 88 20.82 9.43 13.91
CA LEU A 88 21.31 9.20 12.57
C LEU A 88 22.51 10.08 12.24
N ASP A 89 23.53 9.52 11.60
CA ASP A 89 24.63 10.34 11.07
C ASP A 89 24.27 11.00 9.74
N ALA A 90 24.98 12.09 9.41
CA ALA A 90 24.67 12.91 8.24
C ALA A 90 24.85 12.17 6.90
N ASP A 91 25.82 11.26 6.81
CA ASP A 91 26.07 10.50 5.59
C ASP A 91 24.91 9.53 5.35
N ARG A 92 24.50 8.80 6.38
CA ARG A 92 23.34 7.92 6.30
C ARG A 92 22.04 8.69 6.03
N ALA A 93 21.89 9.88 6.58
CA ALA A 93 20.74 10.73 6.32
C ALA A 93 20.64 11.15 4.85
N ALA A 94 21.76 11.43 4.19
CA ALA A 94 21.79 11.72 2.76
C ALA A 94 21.29 10.52 1.93
N ASP A 95 21.78 9.32 2.21
CA ASP A 95 21.34 8.08 1.55
C ASP A 95 19.82 7.86 1.70
N LEU A 96 19.28 8.04 2.92
CA LEU A 96 17.86 7.82 3.18
C LEU A 96 16.98 8.87 2.48
N LYS A 97 17.47 10.10 2.29
CA LYS A 97 16.74 11.12 1.54
C LYS A 97 16.72 10.82 0.04
N GLU A 98 17.82 10.32 -0.51
CA GLU A 98 17.87 9.82 -1.88
C GLU A 98 16.92 8.64 -2.07
N GLU A 99 16.92 7.67 -1.14
CA GLU A 99 15.97 6.55 -1.17
C GLU A 99 14.51 7.03 -1.08
N ALA A 100 14.21 8.05 -0.26
CA ALA A 100 12.87 8.64 -0.19
C ALA A 100 12.44 9.33 -1.50
N ALA A 101 13.37 9.98 -2.22
CA ALA A 101 13.06 10.59 -3.50
C ALA A 101 12.79 9.54 -4.60
N ASP A 102 13.52 8.43 -4.59
CA ASP A 102 13.41 7.41 -5.64
C ASP A 102 12.35 6.34 -5.36
N ASN A 103 12.02 6.11 -4.08
CA ASN A 103 11.12 5.07 -3.63
C ASN A 103 9.95 5.64 -2.84
N LEU A 104 8.86 5.94 -3.55
CA LEU A 104 7.63 6.47 -2.96
C LEU A 104 7.06 5.60 -1.83
N ARG A 105 7.25 4.27 -1.87
CA ARG A 105 6.80 3.39 -0.80
C ARG A 105 7.62 3.65 0.48
N PHE A 106 8.94 3.72 0.35
CA PHE A 106 9.82 4.06 1.45
C PHE A 106 9.50 5.45 2.02
N ALA A 107 9.29 6.46 1.16
CA ALA A 107 8.89 7.79 1.59
C ALA A 107 7.57 7.78 2.38
N MET A 108 6.57 7.03 1.93
CA MET A 108 5.31 6.85 2.66
C MET A 108 5.52 6.18 4.02
N ASP A 109 6.33 5.12 4.07
CA ASP A 109 6.60 4.34 5.29
C ASP A 109 7.30 5.20 6.36
N VAL A 110 8.23 6.04 5.93
CA VAL A 110 9.03 6.91 6.81
C VAL A 110 8.30 8.20 7.20
N SER A 111 7.60 8.85 6.26
CA SER A 111 6.91 10.13 6.50
C SER A 111 5.92 10.09 7.67
N ARG A 112 5.74 11.20 8.38
CA ARG A 112 4.69 11.31 9.40
C ARG A 112 3.39 11.81 8.78
N THR A 113 2.28 11.12 9.06
CA THR A 113 0.94 11.49 8.54
C THR A 113 0.57 12.95 8.83
N ARG A 114 0.88 13.45 10.03
CA ARG A 114 0.61 14.84 10.42
C ARG A 114 1.42 15.84 9.57
N THR A 115 2.67 15.52 9.28
CA THR A 115 3.56 16.36 8.47
C THR A 115 3.12 16.38 7.00
N VAL A 116 2.71 15.23 6.44
CA VAL A 116 2.12 15.17 5.09
C VAL A 116 0.86 16.02 5.00
N ALA A 117 -0.06 15.87 5.96
CA ALA A 117 -1.29 16.68 6.01
C ALA A 117 -0.99 18.18 6.11
N ALA A 118 -0.01 18.56 6.94
CA ALA A 118 0.44 19.96 7.07
C ALA A 118 1.04 20.50 5.77
N ASN A 119 1.91 19.74 5.09
CA ASN A 119 2.50 20.11 3.80
C ASN A 119 1.44 20.31 2.71
N LEU A 120 0.33 19.57 2.77
CA LEU A 120 -0.79 19.70 1.85
C LEU A 120 -1.79 20.81 2.23
N GLY A 121 -1.72 21.32 3.46
CA GLY A 121 -2.71 22.26 4.00
C GLY A 121 -4.07 21.63 4.27
N VAL A 122 -4.12 20.32 4.60
CA VAL A 122 -5.36 19.59 4.89
C VAL A 122 -5.37 19.07 6.33
N ALA A 123 -6.56 18.77 6.85
CA ALA A 123 -6.67 18.08 8.13
C ALA A 123 -6.18 16.63 8.03
N THR A 124 -5.49 16.14 9.06
CA THR A 124 -5.06 14.72 9.16
C THR A 124 -6.23 13.73 9.02
N ALA A 125 -7.40 14.10 9.56
CA ALA A 125 -8.62 13.30 9.40
C ALA A 125 -9.02 13.17 7.93
N LYS A 126 -9.03 14.30 7.19
CA LYS A 126 -9.32 14.33 5.75
C LYS A 126 -8.32 13.48 4.97
N LEU A 127 -7.01 13.66 5.21
CA LEU A 127 -5.98 12.84 4.56
C LEU A 127 -6.26 11.34 4.73
N ASN A 128 -6.52 10.89 5.96
CA ASN A 128 -6.82 9.48 6.20
C ASN A 128 -8.13 9.02 5.56
N THR A 129 -9.18 9.83 5.60
CA THR A 129 -10.46 9.51 4.94
C THR A 129 -10.31 9.32 3.44
N GLU A 130 -9.57 10.20 2.77
CA GLU A 130 -9.38 10.10 1.32
C GLU A 130 -8.48 8.94 0.92
N PHE A 131 -7.46 8.62 1.71
CA PHE A 131 -6.66 7.41 1.49
C PHE A 131 -7.49 6.12 1.71
N ARG A 132 -8.39 6.10 2.70
CA ARG A 132 -9.36 4.99 2.85
C ARG A 132 -10.27 4.87 1.63
N ALA A 133 -10.77 5.99 1.13
CA ALA A 133 -11.60 6.01 -0.07
C ALA A 133 -10.82 5.49 -1.30
N ALA A 134 -9.56 5.90 -1.45
CA ALA A 134 -8.67 5.41 -2.51
C ALA A 134 -8.41 3.90 -2.40
N HIS A 135 -8.20 3.37 -1.19
CA HIS A 135 -8.07 1.94 -0.95
C HIS A 135 -9.32 1.16 -1.41
N ARG A 136 -10.52 1.64 -1.03
CA ARG A 136 -11.78 1.04 -1.47
C ARG A 136 -11.94 1.11 -2.98
N GLN A 137 -11.70 2.26 -3.58
CA GLN A 137 -11.82 2.44 -5.04
C GLN A 137 -10.93 1.46 -5.82
N LEU A 138 -9.68 1.28 -5.38
CA LEU A 138 -8.76 0.33 -6.01
C LEU A 138 -9.17 -1.13 -5.78
N ALA A 139 -9.76 -1.45 -4.63
CA ALA A 139 -10.31 -2.78 -4.38
C ALA A 139 -11.56 -3.05 -5.23
N THR A 140 -12.48 -2.08 -5.34
CA THR A 140 -13.64 -2.16 -6.22
C THR A 140 -13.24 -2.33 -7.69
N ALA A 141 -12.19 -1.62 -8.14
CA ALA A 141 -11.66 -1.79 -9.49
C ALA A 141 -11.21 -3.23 -9.74
N ARG A 142 -10.45 -3.83 -8.81
CA ARG A 142 -10.03 -5.25 -8.93
C ARG A 142 -11.20 -6.23 -8.96
N ILE A 143 -12.23 -5.99 -8.15
CA ILE A 143 -13.44 -6.83 -8.17
C ILE A 143 -14.13 -6.74 -9.54
N ASN A 144 -14.19 -5.53 -10.12
CA ASN A 144 -14.76 -5.35 -11.46
C ASN A 144 -13.91 -6.01 -12.55
N ASP A 145 -12.58 -5.91 -12.46
CA ASP A 145 -11.66 -6.55 -13.40
C ASP A 145 -11.84 -8.08 -13.34
N ALA A 146 -11.85 -8.68 -12.14
CA ALA A 146 -12.10 -10.11 -11.96
C ALA A 146 -13.46 -10.57 -12.49
N LEU A 147 -14.51 -9.76 -12.31
CA LEU A 147 -15.84 -10.03 -12.89
C LEU A 147 -15.80 -9.98 -14.42
N ALA A 148 -15.09 -9.01 -14.99
CA ALA A 148 -14.95 -8.85 -16.44
C ALA A 148 -14.14 -9.98 -17.07
N ASP A 149 -13.13 -10.46 -16.36
CA ASP A 149 -12.29 -11.60 -16.77
C ASP A 149 -13.01 -12.95 -16.57
N GLY A 150 -14.13 -12.96 -15.82
CA GLY A 150 -14.92 -14.15 -15.52
C GLY A 150 -14.32 -15.02 -14.41
N ASP A 151 -13.39 -14.48 -13.63
CA ASP A 151 -12.78 -15.15 -12.47
C ASP A 151 -13.76 -15.27 -11.29
N ILE A 152 -14.75 -14.38 -11.23
CA ILE A 152 -15.86 -14.39 -10.27
C ILE A 152 -17.17 -14.12 -10.99
N ASP A 153 -18.28 -14.59 -10.44
CA ASP A 153 -19.62 -14.27 -10.95
C ASP A 153 -20.18 -12.96 -10.37
N ALA A 154 -21.36 -12.56 -10.85
CA ALA A 154 -22.00 -11.31 -10.46
C ALA A 154 -22.45 -11.28 -8.99
N ASP A 155 -22.86 -12.43 -8.44
CA ASP A 155 -23.31 -12.55 -7.05
C ASP A 155 -22.10 -12.48 -6.11
N GLU A 156 -21.00 -13.14 -6.46
CA GLU A 156 -19.72 -13.05 -5.77
C GLU A 156 -19.17 -11.61 -5.79
N ALA A 157 -19.19 -10.95 -6.95
CA ALA A 157 -18.74 -9.56 -7.07
C ALA A 157 -19.60 -8.60 -6.23
N ALA A 158 -20.92 -8.85 -6.13
CA ALA A 158 -21.81 -8.06 -5.29
C ALA A 158 -21.51 -8.25 -3.80
N ALA A 159 -21.33 -9.50 -3.36
CA ALA A 159 -20.98 -9.82 -1.98
C ALA A 159 -19.63 -9.21 -1.56
N LEU A 160 -18.61 -9.29 -2.42
CA LEU A 160 -17.30 -8.69 -2.15
C LEU A 160 -17.36 -7.15 -2.05
N LYS A 161 -18.24 -6.50 -2.83
CA LYS A 161 -18.43 -5.05 -2.76
C LYS A 161 -19.16 -4.64 -1.48
N GLU A 162 -20.12 -5.43 -1.03
CA GLU A 162 -20.81 -5.21 0.25
C GLU A 162 -19.84 -5.36 1.42
N GLU A 163 -19.04 -6.44 1.44
CA GLU A 163 -18.01 -6.65 2.46
C GLU A 163 -16.98 -5.51 2.48
N LEU A 164 -16.54 -5.05 1.30
CA LEU A 164 -15.61 -3.92 1.18
C LEU A 164 -16.20 -2.60 1.70
N ALA A 165 -17.52 -2.41 1.63
CA ALA A 165 -18.17 -1.20 2.13
C ALA A 165 -18.10 -1.12 3.67
N ASP A 166 -18.21 -2.27 4.34
CA ASP A 166 -18.15 -2.38 5.80
C ASP A 166 -16.72 -2.55 6.35
N ALA A 167 -15.75 -2.87 5.50
CA ALA A 167 -14.37 -3.11 5.91
C ALA A 167 -13.67 -1.86 6.50
N ASP A 168 -12.94 -2.06 7.60
CA ASP A 168 -12.00 -1.06 8.12
C ASP A 168 -10.71 -1.06 7.29
N VAL A 169 -10.74 -0.26 6.23
CA VAL A 169 -9.59 -0.05 5.36
C VAL A 169 -8.59 0.93 5.99
N PRO A 170 -7.28 0.75 5.73
CA PRO A 170 -6.26 1.63 6.25
C PRO A 170 -6.36 3.06 5.68
N GLY A 171 -5.98 4.04 6.51
CA GLY A 171 -5.81 5.42 6.08
C GLY A 171 -4.49 5.64 5.34
N TYR A 172 -3.89 6.81 5.50
CA TYR A 172 -2.61 7.13 4.85
C TYR A 172 -1.51 6.11 5.21
N LYS A 173 -1.49 5.67 6.48
CA LYS A 173 -0.68 4.53 6.91
C LYS A 173 -1.60 3.36 7.29
N PRO A 174 -1.26 2.12 6.89
CA PRO A 174 -1.87 0.95 7.49
C PRO A 174 -1.56 0.93 8.99
N GLY A 175 -2.60 0.71 9.80
CA GLY A 175 -2.59 1.02 11.22
C GLY A 175 -1.42 0.41 12.00
N GLY A 176 -0.84 1.22 12.88
CA GLY A 176 -0.27 0.74 14.15
C GLY A 176 1.17 0.22 14.14
N PHE A 177 2.14 1.02 13.71
CA PHE A 177 3.49 0.93 14.26
C PHE A 177 3.84 2.24 14.94
N GLY A 178 3.86 2.22 16.28
CA GLY A 178 4.63 3.17 17.04
C GLY A 178 6.08 3.04 16.60
N PHE A 179 6.62 4.05 15.94
CA PHE A 179 8.06 4.23 15.83
C PHE A 179 8.57 4.66 17.21
N GLY A 180 8.69 3.66 18.08
CA GLY A 180 9.47 3.68 19.32
C GLY A 180 10.67 2.74 19.22
N GLY A 181 11.22 2.57 18.02
CA GLY A 181 12.42 1.77 17.75
C GLY A 181 13.30 2.57 16.81
N GLY A 182 14.40 3.09 17.35
CA GLY A 182 15.32 3.98 16.67
C GLY A 182 15.89 3.41 15.37
N PHE A 183 16.55 4.29 14.64
CA PHE A 183 17.32 4.04 13.42
C PHE A 183 18.55 3.14 13.68
N GLY A 184 18.32 1.93 14.17
CA GLY A 184 19.36 1.01 14.62
C GLY A 184 19.21 -0.37 14.00
N HIS A 185 19.24 -0.49 12.68
CA HIS A 185 19.75 -1.71 12.06
C HIS A 185 21.20 -1.46 11.64
N GLY A 186 22.06 -1.44 12.65
CA GLY A 186 23.50 -1.36 12.49
C GLY A 186 24.03 -2.58 11.75
N HIS A 187 24.84 -2.32 10.73
CA HIS A 187 25.88 -3.22 10.28
C HIS A 187 26.82 -3.59 11.44
N ARG A 188 26.95 -4.89 11.76
CA ARG A 188 28.16 -5.61 12.27
C ARG A 188 27.74 -7.06 12.64
N GLY A 189 28.44 -8.13 12.27
CA GLY A 189 29.74 -8.24 11.63
C GLY A 189 30.11 -9.68 11.27
N PHE A 190 31.24 -9.78 10.58
CA PHE A 190 32.00 -11.00 10.32
C PHE A 190 32.50 -11.66 11.64
N GLY A 191 32.55 -12.99 11.64
CA GLY A 191 33.60 -13.77 12.30
C GLY A 191 33.26 -14.38 13.66
N ARG A 192 33.06 -15.71 13.67
CA ARG A 192 33.98 -16.68 14.28
C ARG A 192 33.85 -18.03 13.57
#